data_AF-A0A7X9A1H2-F1
#
_entry.id   AF-A0A7X9A1H2-F1
#
_cell.length_a   1.000
_cell.length_b   1.000
_cell.length_c   1.000
_cell.angle_alpha   90.00
_cell.angle_beta   90.00
_cell.angle_gamma   90.00
#
_symmetry.space_group_name_H-M   'P 1'
#
loop_
_entity.id
_entity.type
_entity.pdbx_description
1 polymer ?
#
loop_
_entity_poly.entity_id
_entity_poly.type
_entity_poly.pdbx_seq_one_letter_code
_entity_poly.pdbx_strand_id
1 'polypeptide(L)' 'MSFPELVIDRNKLVHNVRTLIALGEQYGIQIHFITKALCAWRPMVEVMHEAGCEYFGDSRVDNIAKINDIGLSHMLV' A
#
# COMPACT_ATOMS: atom_id res chain seq x y z
N MET A 1 -4.67 25.01 5.98
CA MET A 1 -3.38 24.39 6.29
C MET A 1 -2.88 24.97 7.59
N SER A 2 -2.57 24.11 8.57
CA SER A 2 -2.04 24.49 9.88
C SER A 2 -0.87 23.57 10.20
N PHE A 3 0.23 24.11 10.69
CA PHE A 3 1.46 23.36 10.93
C PHE A 3 1.57 22.87 12.38
N PRO A 4 2.23 21.71 12.62
CA PRO A 4 2.90 20.86 11.62
C PRO A 4 1.93 19.99 10.78
N GLU A 5 2.32 19.70 9.54
CA GLU A 5 1.53 18.92 8.57
C GLU A 5 2.43 17.89 7.86
N LEU A 6 1.88 16.69 7.61
CA LEU A 6 2.52 15.64 6.82
C LEU A 6 1.88 15.61 5.42
N VAL A 7 2.68 15.82 4.38
CA VAL A 7 2.22 15.83 2.98
C VAL A 7 2.81 14.64 2.23
N ILE A 8 1.96 13.94 1.50
CA ILE A 8 2.34 12.81 0.64
C ILE A 8 2.14 13.22 -0.82
N ASP A 9 3.18 13.08 -1.62
CA ASP A 9 3.11 13.28 -3.07
C ASP A 9 2.54 12.03 -3.74
N ARG A 10 1.32 12.16 -4.27
CA ARG A 10 0.59 11.08 -4.93
C ARG A 10 1.35 10.51 -6.14
N ASN A 11 2.00 11.35 -6.94
CA ASN A 11 2.67 10.90 -8.16
C ASN A 11 3.92 10.09 -7.82
N LYS A 12 4.66 10.49 -6.78
CA LYS A 12 5.79 9.70 -6.28
C LYS A 12 5.34 8.35 -5.71
N LEU A 13 4.21 8.32 -5.00
CA LEU A 13 3.64 7.06 -4.51
C LEU A 13 3.32 6.10 -5.66
N VAL A 14 2.59 6.56 -6.68
CA VAL A 14 2.25 5.75 -7.85
C VAL A 14 3.50 5.25 -8.59
N HIS A 15 4.50 6.14 -8.77
CA HIS A 15 5.78 5.75 -9.37
C HIS A 15 6.47 4.65 -8.56
N ASN A 16 6.58 4.81 -7.24
CA ASN A 16 7.25 3.82 -6.38
C ASN A 16 6.55 2.46 -6.41
N VAL A 17 5.21 2.44 -6.34
CA VAL A 17 4.43 1.20 -6.40
C VAL A 17 4.67 0.47 -7.73
N ARG A 18 4.53 1.17 -8.86
CA ARG A 18 4.72 0.58 -10.19
C ARG A 18 6.14 0.07 -10.41
N THR A 19 7.14 0.81 -9.95
CA THR A 19 8.55 0.40 -10.02
C THR A 19 8.78 -0.90 -9.26
N LEU A 20 8.21 -1.03 -8.06
CA LEU A 20 8.35 -2.26 -7.26
C LEU A 20 7.59 -3.44 -7.87
N ILE A 21 6.37 -3.21 -8.39
CA ILE A 21 5.61 -4.26 -9.10
C ILE A 21 6.42 -4.78 -10.31
N ALA A 22 6.89 -3.87 -11.18
CA ALA A 22 7.68 -4.25 -12.35
C ALA A 22 8.97 -5.00 -11.97
N LEU A 23 9.62 -4.59 -10.87
CA LEU A 23 10.78 -5.30 -10.35
C LEU A 23 10.42 -6.71 -9.85
N GLY A 24 9.32 -6.86 -9.12
CA GLY A 24 8.83 -8.18 -8.69
C GLY A 24 8.52 -9.08 -9.87
N GLU A 25 7.78 -8.58 -10.86
CA GLU A 25 7.44 -9.28 -12.10
C GLU A 25 8.68 -9.74 -12.88
N GLN A 26 9.70 -8.89 -12.98
CA GLN A 26 10.98 -9.21 -13.64
C GLN A 26 11.64 -10.47 -13.05
N TYR A 27 11.47 -10.70 -11.74
CA TYR A 27 12.07 -11.83 -11.03
C TYR A 27 11.06 -12.93 -10.66
N GLY A 28 9.80 -12.83 -11.10
CA GLY A 28 8.75 -13.77 -10.73
C GLY A 28 8.42 -13.77 -9.23
N ILE A 29 8.60 -12.64 -8.55
CA ILE A 29 8.36 -12.47 -7.11
C ILE A 29 7.04 -11.73 -6.90
N GLN A 30 6.12 -12.36 -6.17
CA GLN A 30 4.92 -11.68 -5.67
C GLN A 30 5.29 -10.82 -4.45
N ILE A 31 4.94 -9.54 -4.49
CA ILE A 31 5.18 -8.59 -3.40
C ILE A 31 3.89 -8.38 -2.61
N HIS A 32 3.98 -8.46 -1.27
CA HIS A 32 2.96 -7.94 -0.34
C HIS A 32 3.41 -6.58 0.18
N PHE A 33 2.65 -5.53 -0.13
CA PHE A 33 2.97 -4.18 0.29
C PHE A 33 2.51 -3.93 1.74
N ILE A 34 3.46 -3.59 2.61
CA ILE A 34 3.19 -3.44 4.04
C ILE A 34 2.63 -2.05 4.36
N THR A 35 1.46 -2.00 4.98
CA THR A 35 0.71 -0.76 5.26
C THR A 35 0.90 -0.20 6.68
N LYS A 36 1.66 -0.91 7.54
CA LYS A 36 1.82 -0.57 8.98
C LYS A 36 2.41 0.81 9.25
N ALA A 37 3.29 1.32 8.38
CA ALA A 37 3.88 2.66 8.51
C ALA A 37 2.84 3.78 8.33
N LEU A 38 1.69 3.45 7.76
CA LEU A 38 0.60 4.35 7.42
C LEU A 38 -0.67 4.01 8.20
N CYS A 39 -0.60 3.03 9.10
CA CYS A 39 -1.74 2.49 9.85
C CYS A 39 -2.94 2.12 8.95
N ALA A 40 -2.65 1.56 7.76
CA ALA A 40 -3.64 1.30 6.71
C ALA A 40 -4.54 2.52 6.41
N TRP A 41 -3.94 3.72 6.33
CA TRP A 41 -4.67 4.93 5.95
C TRP A 41 -5.27 4.77 4.55
N ARG A 42 -6.59 4.55 4.49
CA ARG A 42 -7.32 4.14 3.30
C ARG A 42 -7.02 4.96 2.04
N PRO A 43 -6.98 6.30 2.06
CA PRO A 43 -6.67 7.08 0.86
C PRO A 43 -5.32 6.71 0.22
N MET A 44 -4.33 6.33 1.03
CA MET A 44 -3.04 5.89 0.51
C MET A 44 -3.11 4.47 -0.06
N VAL A 45 -3.85 3.58 0.59
CA VAL A 45 -4.05 2.20 0.12
C VAL A 45 -4.84 2.18 -1.19
N GLU A 46 -5.85 3.03 -1.35
CA GLU A 46 -6.62 3.18 -2.59
C GLU A 46 -5.71 3.63 -3.75
N VAL A 47 -4.84 4.64 -3.54
CA VAL A 47 -3.89 5.07 -4.57
C VAL A 47 -2.88 3.95 -4.89
N MET A 48 -2.44 3.17 -3.90
CA MET A 48 -1.58 2.01 -4.15
C MET A 48 -2.30 0.95 -4.99
N HIS A 49 -3.57 0.68 -4.70
CA HIS A 49 -4.40 -0.27 -5.43
C HIS A 49 -4.63 0.18 -6.88
N GLU A 50 -5.00 1.45 -7.10
CA GLU A 50 -5.11 2.05 -8.43
C GLU A 50 -3.79 2.02 -9.23
N ALA A 51 -2.65 2.00 -8.53
CA ALA A 51 -1.33 1.86 -9.14
C ALA A 51 -0.97 0.40 -9.50
N GLY A 52 -1.80 -0.58 -9.12
CA GLY A 52 -1.65 -2.01 -9.43
C GLY A 52 -1.35 -2.92 -8.22
N CYS A 53 -1.33 -2.38 -7.00
CA CYS A 53 -1.07 -3.20 -5.81
C CYS A 53 -2.30 -4.03 -5.42
N GLU A 54 -2.17 -5.35 -5.45
CA GLU A 54 -3.25 -6.30 -5.10
C GLU A 54 -3.02 -7.07 -3.80
N TYR A 55 -1.81 -7.05 -3.25
CA TYR A 55 -1.41 -7.87 -2.12
C TYR A 55 -0.88 -6.96 -1.01
N PHE A 56 -1.58 -6.92 0.12
CA PHE A 56 -1.27 -6.07 1.25
C PHE A 56 -0.85 -6.87 2.48
N GLY A 57 -0.06 -6.26 3.35
CA GLY A 57 0.24 -6.81 4.67
C GLY A 57 0.21 -5.74 5.76
N ASP A 58 -0.08 -6.13 6.99
CA ASP A 58 0.02 -5.26 8.17
C ASP A 58 0.35 -6.11 9.40
N SER A 59 0.85 -5.47 10.46
CA SER A 59 1.13 -6.12 11.74
C SER A 59 -0.02 -6.01 12.74
N ARG A 60 -1.15 -5.41 12.36
CA ARG A 60 -2.33 -5.23 13.21
C ARG A 60 -3.59 -5.67 12.47
N VAL A 61 -4.40 -6.50 13.12
CA VAL A 61 -5.68 -6.96 12.59
C VAL A 61 -6.66 -5.82 12.34
N ASP A 62 -6.65 -4.77 13.18
CA ASP A 62 -7.51 -3.59 13.00
C ASP A 62 -7.20 -2.83 11.71
N ASN A 63 -5.91 -2.78 11.33
CA ASN A 63 -5.51 -2.14 10.08
C ASN A 63 -5.95 -2.98 8.88
N ILE A 64 -5.80 -4.31 8.95
CA ILE A 64 -6.29 -5.23 7.90
C ILE A 64 -7.81 -5.08 7.74
N ALA A 65 -8.56 -5.05 8.84
CA ALA A 65 -10.01 -4.90 8.80
C ALA A 65 -10.47 -3.60 8.13
N LYS A 66 -9.69 -2.51 8.24
CA LYS A 66 -10.00 -1.22 7.61
C LYS A 66 -9.92 -1.22 6.09
N ILE A 67 -9.24 -2.18 5.47
CA ILE A 67 -8.97 -2.20 4.02
C ILE A 67 -9.28 -3.57 3.40
N ASN A 68 -9.97 -4.46 4.11
CA ASN A 68 -10.18 -5.85 3.71
C ASN A 68 -10.97 -6.02 2.39
N ASP A 69 -11.64 -4.97 1.96
CA ASP A 69 -12.37 -4.81 0.70
C ASP A 69 -11.50 -4.35 -0.47
N ILE A 70 -10.22 -4.02 -0.26
CA ILE A 70 -9.29 -3.54 -1.28
C ILE A 70 -8.25 -4.62 -1.59
N GLY A 71 -8.08 -4.93 -2.88
CA GLY A 71 -7.10 -5.92 -3.33
C GLY A 71 -7.55 -7.38 -3.17
N LEU A 72 -6.64 -8.31 -3.43
CA LEU A 72 -6.89 -9.75 -3.46
C LEU A 72 -6.44 -10.49 -2.20
N SER A 73 -5.46 -9.95 -1.46
CA SER A 73 -4.83 -10.65 -0.33
C SER A 73 -4.39 -9.73 0.78
N HIS A 74 -4.58 -10.18 2.02
CA HIS A 74 -4.15 -9.50 3.23
C HIS A 74 -3.38 -10.47 4.13
N MET A 75 -2.11 -10.16 4.42
CA MET A 75 -1.25 -10.96 5.28
C MET A 75 -1.02 -10.27 6.63
N LEU A 76 -1.24 -11.00 7.73
CA LEU A 76 -0.77 -10.58 9.05
C LEU A 76 0.72 -10.95 9.17
N VAL A 77 1.58 -9.96 9.43
CA VAL A 77 3.05 -10.12 9.52
C VAL A 77 3.68 -9.57 10.79
#